data_AF-A0A7C2I003-F1
#
_entry.id   AF-A0A7C2I003-F1
#
_cell.length_a   1.000
_cell.length_b   1.000
_cell.length_c   1.000
_cell.angle_alpha   90.00
_cell.angle_beta   90.00
_cell.angle_gamma   90.00
#
_symmetry.space_group_name_H-M   'P 1'
#
loop_
_entity.id
_entity.type
_entity.pdbx_description
1 polymer ?
#
loop_
_entity_poly.entity_id
_entity_poly.type
_entity_poly.pdbx_seq_one_letter_code
_entity_poly.pdbx_strand_id
1 'polypeptide(L)'
;VPIPVIRKGQSSMRNLLKRGYGITGVSSRVDSAAEKFEEIIDVIVESADIETRLRRLGEELRKTNRRVNALENIVIPDYDEQIKFIQMSLEERMREDIFRLKKVKRALERKEESRLERLAGK
;
A
#
# COMPACT_ATOMS: atom_id res chain seq x y z
N VAL A 1 -11.54 4.73 -3.57
CA VAL A 1 -12.09 4.24 -4.86
C VAL A 1 -13.61 4.39 -4.82
N PRO A 2 -14.25 5.06 -5.79
CA PRO A 2 -15.71 5.20 -5.79
C PRO A 2 -16.36 3.83 -5.91
N ILE A 3 -17.26 3.52 -4.98
CA ILE A 3 -17.99 2.26 -4.97
C ILE A 3 -19.30 2.50 -5.73
N PRO A 4 -19.59 1.74 -6.80
CA PRO A 4 -20.87 1.83 -7.47
C PRO A 4 -21.93 1.36 -6.48
N VAL A 5 -22.85 2.27 -6.16
CA VAL A 5 -24.00 1.96 -5.32
C VAL A 5 -25.08 1.47 -6.25
N ILE A 6 -25.54 0.23 -6.05
CA ILE A 6 -26.76 -0.24 -6.71
C ILE A 6 -27.91 0.48 -5.99
N ARG A 7 -28.35 1.60 -6.56
CA ARG A 7 -29.52 2.31 -6.05
C ARG A 7 -30.77 1.61 -6.56
N LYS A 8 -31.66 1.27 -5.63
CA LYS A 8 -33.01 0.82 -5.96
C LYS A 8 -33.68 1.91 -6.80
N GLY A 9 -34.07 1.57 -8.03
CA GLY A 9 -34.79 2.45 -8.94
C GLY A 9 -36.27 2.50 -8.55
N GLN A 10 -37.12 1.90 -9.38
CA GLN A 10 -38.54 1.67 -9.04
C GLN A 10 -38.68 0.42 -8.17
N SER A 11 -39.68 0.39 -7.29
CA SER A 11 -40.04 -0.83 -6.53
C SER A 11 -40.32 -1.98 -7.49
N SER A 12 -39.82 -3.18 -7.18
CA SER A 12 -40.08 -4.39 -7.97
C SER A 12 -41.57 -4.77 -7.97
N MET A 13 -42.35 -4.26 -7.00
CA MET A 13 -43.79 -4.47 -6.93
C MET A 13 -44.49 -3.85 -8.13
N ARG A 14 -45.07 -4.70 -8.96
CA ARG A 14 -45.86 -4.28 -10.11
C ARG A 14 -47.33 -4.34 -9.73
N ASN A 15 -48.06 -3.27 -10.07
CA ASN A 15 -49.53 -3.31 -10.00
C ASN A 15 -50.06 -4.50 -10.83
N LEU A 16 -51.21 -5.06 -10.45
CA LEU A 16 -51.79 -6.23 -11.12
C LEU A 16 -51.89 -6.07 -12.65
N LEU A 17 -52.22 -4.86 -13.13
CA LEU A 17 -52.28 -4.54 -14.57
C LEU A 17 -50.91 -4.44 -15.27
N LYS A 18 -49.82 -4.28 -14.53
CA LYS A 18 -48.43 -4.17 -15.05
C LYS A 18 -47.67 -5.50 -15.04
N ARG A 19 -48.28 -6.59 -14.54
CA ARG A 19 -47.65 -7.92 -14.51
C ARG A 19 -47.66 -8.63 -15.86
N GLY A 20 -48.46 -8.16 -16.83
CA GLY A 20 -48.40 -8.59 -18.22
C GLY A 20 -49.20 -9.87 -18.55
N TYR A 21 -49.83 -10.50 -17.55
CA TYR A 21 -50.80 -11.58 -17.76
C TYR A 21 -52.24 -11.08 -17.57
N GLY A 22 -53.20 -11.76 -18.21
CA GLY A 22 -54.62 -11.38 -18.16
C GLY A 22 -55.23 -11.63 -16.78
N ILE A 23 -56.06 -10.70 -16.30
CA ILE A 23 -56.76 -10.80 -15.00
C ILE A 23 -57.82 -11.92 -15.04
N THR A 24 -58.39 -12.17 -16.20
CA THR A 24 -59.38 -13.23 -16.43
C THR A 24 -58.69 -14.49 -16.94
N GLY A 25 -58.80 -15.60 -16.21
CA GLY A 25 -58.27 -16.92 -16.61
C GLY A 25 -57.00 -17.35 -15.89
N VAL A 26 -56.44 -16.51 -15.01
CA VAL A 26 -55.28 -16.84 -14.18
C VAL A 26 -55.75 -17.16 -12.76
N SER A 27 -55.19 -18.23 -12.17
CA SER A 27 -55.52 -18.63 -10.80
C SER A 27 -54.89 -17.68 -9.79
N SER A 28 -55.60 -17.35 -8.72
CA SER A 28 -55.11 -16.56 -7.58
C SER A 28 -53.76 -17.06 -7.01
N ARG A 29 -53.43 -18.34 -7.20
CA ARG A 29 -52.12 -18.91 -6.81
C ARG A 29 -50.95 -18.27 -7.57
N VAL A 30 -51.16 -17.90 -8.82
CA VAL A 30 -50.15 -17.24 -9.67
C VAL A 30 -49.91 -15.81 -9.21
N ASP A 31 -50.96 -15.10 -8.79
CA ASP A 31 -50.85 -13.73 -8.25
C ASP A 31 -50.03 -13.71 -6.96
N SER A 32 -50.30 -14.64 -6.03
CA SER A 32 -49.55 -14.77 -4.78
C SER A 32 -48.11 -15.20 -5.02
N ALA A 33 -47.85 -16.03 -6.03
CA ALA A 33 -46.49 -16.40 -6.41
C ALA A 33 -45.73 -15.18 -6.98
N ALA A 34 -46.35 -14.43 -7.88
CA ALA A 34 -45.75 -13.23 -8.48
C ALA A 34 -45.41 -12.18 -7.40
N GLU A 35 -46.30 -11.95 -6.44
CA GLU A 35 -46.06 -11.03 -5.31
C GLU A 35 -44.85 -11.46 -4.46
N LYS A 36 -44.76 -12.74 -4.11
CA LYS A 36 -43.61 -13.27 -3.35
C LYS A 36 -42.30 -13.18 -4.13
N PHE A 37 -42.33 -13.40 -5.44
CA PHE A 37 -41.13 -13.22 -6.28
C PHE A 37 -40.70 -11.77 -6.37
N GLU A 38 -41.64 -10.82 -6.48
CA GLU A 38 -41.35 -9.38 -6.46
C GLU A 38 -40.68 -8.97 -5.14
N GLU A 39 -41.18 -9.47 -3.99
CA GLU A 39 -40.58 -9.25 -2.67
C GLU A 39 -39.16 -9.83 -2.56
N ILE A 40 -38.94 -11.06 -3.02
CA ILE A 40 -37.62 -11.70 -3.00
C ILE A 40 -36.61 -10.94 -3.87
N ILE A 41 -37.03 -10.48 -5.05
CA ILE A 41 -36.15 -9.70 -5.94
C ILE A 41 -35.66 -8.43 -5.25
N ASP A 42 -36.53 -7.76 -4.49
CA ASP A 42 -36.16 -6.57 -3.73
C ASP A 42 -35.06 -6.87 -2.69
N VAL A 43 -35.17 -7.98 -1.96
CA VAL A 43 -34.16 -8.42 -0.98
C VAL A 43 -32.85 -8.83 -1.65
N ILE A 44 -32.92 -9.49 -2.81
CA ILE A 44 -31.73 -9.90 -3.57
C ILE A 44 -30.95 -8.66 -4.05
N VAL A 45 -31.64 -7.64 -4.55
CA VAL A 45 -30.99 -6.40 -5.02
C VAL A 45 -30.28 -5.68 -3.87
N GLU A 46 -30.88 -5.62 -2.68
CA GLU A 46 -30.24 -5.06 -1.50
C GLU A 46 -29.01 -5.86 -1.06
N SER A 47 -29.14 -7.19 -1.04
CA SER A 47 -28.03 -8.08 -0.69
C SER A 47 -26.87 -7.97 -1.66
N ALA A 48 -27.16 -7.84 -2.97
CA ALA A 48 -26.15 -7.70 -4.02
C ALA A 48 -25.36 -6.39 -3.91
N ASP A 49 -25.97 -5.30 -3.44
CA ASP A 49 -25.26 -4.03 -3.18
C ASP A 49 -24.22 -4.22 -2.05
N ILE A 50 -24.64 -4.84 -0.94
CA ILE A 50 -23.76 -5.11 0.21
C ILE A 50 -22.61 -6.05 -0.20
N GLU A 51 -22.93 -7.13 -0.91
CA GLU A 51 -21.93 -8.10 -1.37
C GLU A 51 -20.91 -7.44 -2.31
N THR A 52 -21.36 -6.62 -3.26
CA THR A 52 -20.49 -5.91 -4.20
C THR A 52 -19.53 -4.95 -3.47
N ARG A 53 -20.04 -4.22 -2.47
CA ARG A 53 -19.24 -3.34 -1.62
C ARG A 53 -18.19 -4.13 -0.84
N LEU A 54 -18.59 -5.23 -0.20
CA LEU A 54 -17.69 -6.06 0.59
C LEU A 54 -16.58 -6.67 -0.26
N ARG A 55 -16.92 -7.17 -1.46
CA ARG A 55 -15.94 -7.77 -2.38
C ARG A 55 -14.86 -6.76 -2.79
N ARG A 56 -15.26 -5.54 -3.19
CA ARG A 56 -14.31 -4.49 -3.55
C ARG A 56 -13.46 -4.02 -2.38
N LEU A 57 -14.06 -3.89 -1.19
CA LEU A 57 -13.32 -3.55 0.01
C LEU A 57 -12.27 -4.62 0.33
N GLY A 58 -12.63 -5.90 0.23
CA GLY A 58 -11.70 -7.01 0.42
C GLY A 58 -10.55 -7.01 -0.59
N GLU A 59 -10.81 -6.69 -1.85
CA GLU A 59 -9.77 -6.54 -2.88
C GLU A 59 -8.80 -5.40 -2.58
N GLU A 60 -9.31 -4.23 -2.17
CA GLU A 60 -8.47 -3.09 -1.78
C GLU A 60 -7.68 -3.40 -0.51
N LEU A 61 -8.28 -4.05 0.49
CA LEU A 61 -7.57 -4.50 1.68
C LEU A 61 -6.41 -5.45 1.33
N ARG A 62 -6.64 -6.40 0.42
CA ARG A 62 -5.59 -7.30 -0.09
C ARG A 62 -4.48 -6.55 -0.84
N LYS A 63 -4.79 -5.47 -1.56
CA LYS A 63 -3.78 -4.62 -2.19
C LYS A 63 -2.96 -3.86 -1.14
N THR A 64 -3.62 -3.28 -0.15
CA THR A 64 -2.97 -2.56 0.94
C THR A 64 -2.07 -3.48 1.75
N ASN A 65 -2.55 -4.65 2.17
CA ASN A 65 -1.73 -5.62 2.92
C ASN A 65 -0.50 -6.07 2.13
N ARG A 66 -0.64 -6.31 0.81
CA ARG A 66 0.51 -6.63 -0.04
C ARG A 66 1.53 -5.50 -0.09
N ARG A 67 1.09 -4.23 -0.11
CA ARG A 67 1.98 -3.07 -0.07
C ARG A 67 2.69 -2.94 1.28
N VAL A 68 1.97 -3.12 2.38
CA VAL A 68 2.55 -3.11 3.74
C VAL A 68 3.62 -4.19 3.86
N ASN A 69 3.32 -5.43 3.46
CA ASN A 69 4.28 -6.53 3.51
C ASN A 69 5.52 -6.27 2.64
N ALA A 70 5.36 -5.67 1.46
CA ALA A 70 6.47 -5.31 0.59
C ALA A 70 7.34 -4.21 1.21
N LEU A 71 6.73 -3.22 1.88
CA LEU A 71 7.47 -2.18 2.58
C LEU A 71 8.28 -2.77 3.75
N GLU A 72 7.65 -3.61 4.57
CA GLU A 72 8.27 -4.19 5.77
C GLU A 72 9.39 -5.18 5.45
N ASN A 73 9.20 -6.04 4.45
CA ASN A 73 10.11 -7.17 4.22
C ASN A 73 11.11 -6.95 3.07
N ILE A 74 10.93 -5.90 2.26
CA ILE A 74 11.80 -5.63 1.11
C ILE A 74 12.35 -4.21 1.22
N VAL A 75 11.49 -3.20 1.15
CA VAL A 75 11.94 -1.81 0.98
C VAL A 75 12.67 -1.27 2.21
N ILE A 76 12.16 -1.53 3.42
CA ILE A 76 12.81 -1.08 4.66
C ILE A 76 14.18 -1.76 4.84
N PRO A 77 14.30 -3.10 4.77
CA PRO A 77 15.59 -3.78 4.83
C PRO A 77 16.60 -3.29 3.78
N ASP A 78 16.17 -3.09 2.54
CA ASP A 78 17.03 -2.60 1.46
C ASP A 78 17.59 -1.21 1.77
N TYR A 79 16.77 -0.32 2.35
CA TYR A 79 17.22 1.01 2.76
C TYR A 79 18.16 0.97 3.96
N ASP A 80 17.89 0.11 4.94
CA ASP A 80 18.79 -0.06 6.09
C ASP A 80 20.18 -0.56 5.66
N GLU A 81 20.24 -1.47 4.69
CA GLU A 81 21.50 -1.93 4.10
C GLU A 81 22.24 -0.79 3.38
N GLN A 82 21.53 0.00 2.58
CA GLN A 82 22.11 1.16 1.89
C GLN A 82 22.66 2.20 2.87
N ILE A 83 21.92 2.51 3.94
CA ILE A 83 22.35 3.43 4.99
C ILE A 83 23.64 2.92 5.63
N LYS A 84 23.69 1.63 5.98
CA LYS A 84 24.88 1.00 6.57
C LYS A 84 26.09 1.06 5.63
N PHE A 85 25.88 0.81 4.34
CA PHE A 85 26.93 0.91 3.33
C PHE A 85 27.49 2.34 3.20
N ILE A 86 26.60 3.34 3.17
CA ILE A 86 27.00 4.76 3.12
C ILE A 86 27.80 5.12 4.37
N GLN A 87 27.32 4.75 5.56
CA GLN A 87 28.01 5.02 6.83
C GLN A 87 29.41 4.41 6.84
N MET A 88 29.54 3.13 6.47
CA MET A 88 30.83 2.44 6.43
C MET A 88 31.79 3.09 5.43
N SER A 89 31.29 3.51 4.27
CA SER A 89 32.09 4.21 3.25
C SER A 89 32.58 5.59 3.72
N LEU A 90 31.74 6.33 4.46
CA LEU A 90 32.11 7.62 5.04
C LEU A 90 33.14 7.46 6.15
N GLU A 91 32.97 6.48 7.03
CA GLU A 91 33.94 6.17 8.09
C GLU A 91 35.31 5.79 7.52
N GLU A 92 35.33 4.98 6.46
CA GLU A 92 36.58 4.58 5.84
C GLU A 92 37.31 5.76 5.19
N ARG A 93 36.57 6.64 4.49
CA ARG A 93 37.14 7.89 3.96
C ARG A 93 37.70 8.78 5.07
N MET A 94 36.98 8.92 6.19
CA MET A 94 37.48 9.67 7.35
C MET A 94 38.74 9.04 7.95
N ARG A 95 38.82 7.70 8.04
CA ARG A 95 40.02 7.00 8.49
C ARG A 95 41.21 7.26 7.57
N GLU A 96 41.02 7.16 6.25
CA GLU A 96 42.07 7.46 5.27
C GLU A 96 42.60 8.89 5.42
N ASP A 97 41.70 9.87 5.55
CA ASP A 97 42.08 11.28 5.66
C ASP A 97 42.83 11.57 6.96
N ILE A 98 42.42 10.98 8.09
CA ILE A 98 43.16 11.07 9.35
C ILE A 98 44.56 10.47 9.19
N PHE A 99 44.70 9.34 8.51
CA PHE A 99 46.00 8.72 8.27
C PHE A 99 46.90 9.59 7.38
N ARG A 100 46.35 10.16 6.30
CA ARG A 100 47.07 11.12 5.44
C ARG A 100 47.57 12.32 6.25
N LEU A 101 46.70 12.94 7.04
CA LEU A 101 47.06 14.08 7.90
C LEU A 101 48.15 13.72 8.92
N LYS A 102 48.04 12.57 9.59
CA LYS A 102 49.07 12.07 10.52
C LYS A 102 50.42 11.86 9.82
N LYS A 103 50.42 11.34 8.59
CA LYS A 103 51.66 11.13 7.81
C LYS A 103 52.34 12.46 7.44
N VAL A 104 51.55 13.45 7.01
CA VAL A 104 52.06 14.80 6.71
C VAL A 104 52.64 15.45 7.97
N LYS A 105 51.91 15.40 9.10
CA LYS A 105 52.40 15.92 10.38
C LYS A 105 53.73 15.30 10.80
N ARG A 106 53.85 13.96 10.76
CA ARG A 106 55.11 13.24 11.06
C ARG A 106 56.24 13.56 10.09
N ALA A 107 55.94 13.94 8.85
CA ALA A 107 56.96 14.35 7.88
C ALA A 107 57.48 15.76 8.18
N LEU A 108 56.60 16.66 8.61
CA LEU A 108 56.97 18.01 9.05
C LEU A 108 57.81 17.97 10.32
N GLU A 109 57.40 17.21 11.34
CA GLU A 109 58.12 17.07 12.62
C GLU A 109 59.56 16.56 12.40
N ARG A 110 59.74 15.49 11.62
CA ARG A 110 61.08 14.96 11.28
C ARG A 110 61.96 15.97 10.53
N LYS A 111 61.35 16.79 9.67
CA LYS A 111 62.07 17.85 8.94
C LYS A 111 62.50 18.97 9.88
N GLU A 112 61.74 19.23 10.93
CA GLU A 112 62.03 20.24 11.94
C GLU A 112 63.11 19.77 12.92
N GLU A 113 63.03 18.51 13.39
CA GLU A 113 64.09 17.87 14.20
C GLU A 113 65.43 17.86 13.47
N SER A 114 65.46 17.37 12.23
CA SER A 114 66.70 17.38 11.42
C SER A 114 67.22 18.79 11.10
N ARG A 115 66.36 19.82 11.12
CA ARG A 115 66.78 21.22 10.99
C ARG A 115 67.40 21.74 12.29
N LEU A 116 66.81 21.41 13.44
CA LEU A 116 67.33 21.75 14.76
C LEU A 116 68.69 21.09 15.03
N GLU A 117 68.85 19.81 14.69
CA GLU A 117 70.14 19.10 14.80
C GLU A 117 71.24 19.75 13.95
N ARG A 118 70.92 20.21 12.74
CA ARG A 118 71.86 20.94 11.87
C ARG A 118 72.24 22.33 12.38
N LEU A 119 71.36 22.94 13.18
CA LEU A 119 71.61 24.25 13.81
C LEU A 119 72.39 24.10 15.12
N ALA A 120 72.18 23.01 15.86
CA ALA A 120 72.90 22.71 17.11
C ALA A 120 74.29 22.09 16.88
N GLY A 121 74.53 21.47 15.72
CA GLY A 121 75.84 20.95 15.31
C GLY A 121 76.78 21.96 14.65
N LYS A 122 76.41 23.25 14.61
CA LYS A 122 77.26 24.38 14.20
C LYS A 122 77.58 25.25 15.40
#